data_AF-A0A2Z6CN70-F1
#
_entry.id   AF-A0A2Z6CN70-F1
#
_cell.length_a   1.000
_cell.length_b   1.000
_cell.length_c   1.000
_cell.angle_alpha   90.00
_cell.angle_beta   90.00
_cell.angle_gamma   90.00
#
_symmetry.space_group_name_H-M   'P 1'
#
loop_
_entity.id
_entity.type
_entity.pdbx_description
1 polymer ?
#
loop_
_entity_poly.entity_id
_entity_poly.type
_entity_poly.pdbx_seq_one_letter_code
_entity_poly.pdbx_strand_id
1 'polypeptide(L)'
;MNRFFTQFKATVAVAAVTSLATVINIPQADAASYDLSWLGGQGYSARGNFSFDDSFLGGVVTRNELSDFTIAFFDPTGSLLQSFDYDFPNPNSSFNFNFDTVSRTVLQTGNFDTAIGFDLGIDFATEVTGLSFYTYVNPEQGLPNATIFLKDDLSAEVCSTFPNCRLDVGGQLTATAVPEPSTILGLLVAGSLSRFFKKKQASI
;
A
#
# COMPACT_ATOMS: atom_id res chain seq x y z
N MET A 1 -9.28 -72.24 8.95
CA MET A 1 -9.41 -70.81 8.57
C MET A 1 -10.31 -70.13 9.58
N ASN A 2 -9.75 -69.58 10.66
CA ASN A 2 -10.50 -68.74 11.60
C ASN A 2 -9.87 -67.34 11.61
N ARG A 3 -10.63 -66.34 11.17
CA ARG A 3 -10.24 -64.92 11.17
C ARG A 3 -10.68 -64.32 12.51
N PHE A 4 -9.74 -63.84 13.31
CA PHE A 4 -10.01 -62.99 14.46
C PHE A 4 -10.02 -61.53 13.99
N PHE A 5 -11.13 -60.81 14.21
CA PHE A 5 -11.21 -59.37 14.02
C PHE A 5 -11.08 -58.70 15.39
N THR A 6 -9.99 -57.96 15.61
CA THR A 6 -9.78 -57.15 16.81
C THR A 6 -10.29 -55.73 16.56
N GLN A 7 -11.28 -55.29 17.34
CA GLN A 7 -11.79 -53.91 17.29
C GLN A 7 -10.85 -52.98 18.08
N PHE A 8 -10.30 -51.96 17.43
CA PHE A 8 -9.61 -50.86 18.11
C PHE A 8 -10.63 -49.82 18.57
N LYS A 9 -10.80 -49.65 19.88
CA LYS A 9 -11.46 -48.47 20.46
C LYS A 9 -10.44 -47.35 20.52
N ALA A 10 -10.61 -46.31 19.71
CA ALA A 10 -9.82 -45.08 19.79
C ALA A 10 -10.45 -44.16 20.85
N THR A 11 -9.75 -43.97 21.96
CA THR A 11 -10.07 -42.93 22.94
C THR A 11 -9.44 -41.63 22.48
N VAL A 12 -10.26 -40.67 22.05
CA VAL A 12 -9.81 -39.31 21.71
C VAL A 12 -9.56 -38.55 23.02
N ALA A 13 -8.30 -38.32 23.35
CA ALA A 13 -7.93 -37.38 24.41
C ALA A 13 -8.09 -35.95 23.85
N VAL A 14 -9.07 -35.21 24.35
CA VAL A 14 -9.19 -33.77 24.10
C VAL A 14 -8.17 -33.08 25.00
N ALA A 15 -7.03 -32.70 24.43
CA ALA A 15 -6.08 -31.82 25.11
C ALA A 15 -6.65 -30.39 25.06
N ALA A 16 -7.11 -29.89 26.21
CA ALA A 16 -7.44 -28.48 26.37
C ALA A 16 -6.14 -27.68 26.38
N VAL A 17 -5.79 -27.08 25.24
CA VAL A 17 -4.72 -26.08 25.17
C VAL A 17 -5.23 -24.82 25.87
N THR A 18 -4.76 -24.59 27.08
CA THR A 18 -4.94 -23.32 27.79
C THR A 18 -3.90 -22.34 27.26
N SER A 19 -4.24 -21.59 26.22
CA SER A 19 -3.42 -20.48 25.75
C SER A 19 -3.43 -19.39 26.82
N LEU A 20 -2.39 -19.33 27.65
CA LEU A 20 -2.07 -18.15 28.44
C LEU A 20 -1.72 -17.03 27.46
N ALA A 21 -2.70 -16.19 27.14
CA ALA A 21 -2.46 -14.95 26.43
C ALA A 21 -1.76 -13.98 27.39
N THR A 22 -0.43 -14.03 27.48
CA THR A 22 0.35 -12.94 28.04
C THR A 22 0.17 -11.73 27.13
N VAL A 23 -0.62 -10.77 27.59
CA VAL A 23 -0.73 -9.44 26.97
C VAL A 23 0.57 -8.71 27.27
N ILE A 24 1.61 -8.99 26.48
CA ILE A 24 2.77 -8.11 26.41
C ILE A 24 2.26 -6.82 25.79
N ASN A 25 2.23 -5.76 26.59
CA ASN A 25 2.01 -4.40 26.14
C ASN A 25 3.28 -3.99 25.38
N ILE A 26 3.43 -4.50 24.14
CA ILE A 26 4.46 -4.01 23.23
C ILE A 26 4.08 -2.55 22.98
N PRO A 27 4.93 -1.57 23.31
CA PRO A 27 4.66 -0.19 22.91
C PRO A 27 4.43 -0.22 21.41
N GLN A 28 3.22 0.10 20.99
CA GLN A 28 2.93 0.25 19.57
C GLN A 28 3.84 1.37 19.08
N ALA A 29 4.59 1.11 18.01
CA ALA A 29 5.08 2.22 17.21
C ALA A 29 3.83 2.97 16.72
N ASP A 30 3.76 4.26 17.01
CA ASP A 30 2.66 5.14 16.64
C ASP A 30 2.82 5.51 15.16
N ALA A 31 2.67 4.52 14.28
CA ALA A 31 3.04 4.63 12.87
C ALA A 31 1.90 4.17 11.94
N ALA A 32 1.24 5.13 11.31
CA ALA A 32 0.24 4.85 10.29
C ALA A 32 0.91 4.28 9.05
N SER A 33 0.38 3.16 8.57
CA SER A 33 0.87 2.47 7.38
C SER A 33 -0.22 2.32 6.33
N TYR A 34 0.17 2.45 5.06
CA TYR A 34 -0.74 2.36 3.93
C TYR A 34 -0.12 1.54 2.80
N ASP A 35 -0.93 0.66 2.21
CA ASP A 35 -0.59 -0.05 0.99
C ASP A 35 -0.93 0.81 -0.23
N LEU A 36 0.01 0.95 -1.15
CA LEU A 36 -0.15 1.61 -2.43
C LEU A 36 -0.52 0.62 -3.52
N SER A 37 -1.43 1.01 -4.40
CA SER A 37 -1.78 0.26 -5.60
C SER A 37 -2.10 1.18 -6.77
N TRP A 38 -1.56 0.85 -7.94
CA TRP A 38 -1.88 1.48 -9.21
C TRP A 38 -2.03 0.43 -10.31
N LEU A 39 -2.97 0.69 -11.23
CA LEU A 39 -3.18 -0.07 -12.45
C LEU A 39 -3.34 0.94 -13.59
N GLY A 40 -2.42 0.89 -14.55
CA GLY A 40 -2.44 1.73 -15.74
C GLY A 40 -3.44 1.25 -16.79
N GLY A 41 -3.68 2.09 -17.80
CA GLY A 41 -4.60 1.79 -18.90
C GLY A 41 -4.12 0.66 -19.82
N GLN A 42 -2.80 0.42 -19.88
CA GLN A 42 -2.16 -0.60 -20.71
C GLN A 42 -1.81 -1.88 -19.94
N GLY A 43 -2.23 -1.97 -18.67
CA GLY A 43 -2.07 -3.16 -17.83
C GLY A 43 -0.77 -3.20 -17.03
N TYR A 44 0.08 -2.17 -17.11
CA TYR A 44 1.18 -2.02 -16.16
C TYR A 44 0.60 -1.75 -14.77
N SER A 45 1.32 -2.15 -13.73
CA SER A 45 0.83 -2.00 -12.36
C SER A 45 1.94 -1.63 -11.39
N ALA A 46 1.54 -1.11 -10.24
CA ALA A 46 2.46 -0.84 -9.13
C ALA A 46 1.84 -1.27 -7.80
N ARG A 47 2.69 -1.74 -6.89
CA ARG A 47 2.35 -2.11 -5.52
C ARG A 47 3.45 -1.63 -4.58
N GLY A 48 3.07 -1.13 -3.42
CA GLY A 48 4.03 -0.58 -2.47
C GLY A 48 3.40 -0.36 -1.11
N ASN A 49 4.15 0.27 -0.22
CA ASN A 49 3.66 0.76 1.05
C ASN A 49 4.39 2.04 1.44
N PHE A 50 3.81 2.80 2.35
CA PHE A 50 4.51 3.87 3.04
C PHE A 50 4.02 3.96 4.48
N SER A 51 4.83 4.55 5.34
CA SER A 51 4.46 4.82 6.72
C SER A 51 4.94 6.18 7.20
N PHE A 52 4.28 6.71 8.22
CA PHE A 52 4.61 7.97 8.89
C PHE A 52 4.13 7.93 10.35
N ASP A 53 4.62 8.85 11.17
CA ASP A 53 4.22 8.96 12.59
C ASP A 53 2.78 9.48 12.73
N ASP A 54 1.96 8.85 13.58
CA ASP A 54 0.54 9.18 13.78
C ASP A 54 0.29 10.63 14.20
N SER A 55 1.30 11.32 14.74
CA SER A 55 1.20 12.75 15.08
C SER A 55 0.95 13.65 13.85
N PHE A 56 1.18 13.15 12.64
CA PHE A 56 0.88 13.86 11.39
C PHE A 56 -0.55 13.64 10.85
N LEU A 57 -1.37 12.83 11.53
CA LEU A 57 -2.78 12.64 11.17
C LEU A 57 -3.57 13.96 11.25
N GLY A 58 -4.50 14.14 10.30
CA GLY A 58 -5.34 15.34 10.19
C GLY A 58 -4.78 16.42 9.27
N GLY A 59 -3.64 16.16 8.61
CA GLY A 59 -3.01 17.04 7.62
C GLY A 59 -2.59 16.33 6.33
N VAL A 60 -1.74 17.01 5.56
CA VAL A 60 -1.05 16.44 4.41
C VAL A 60 0.35 16.01 4.85
N VAL A 61 0.65 14.72 4.68
CA VAL A 61 1.98 14.15 4.88
C VAL A 61 2.76 14.28 3.59
N THR A 62 3.93 14.91 3.69
CA THR A 62 4.90 15.07 2.63
C THR A 62 6.01 14.03 2.77
N ARG A 63 6.87 13.89 1.75
CA ARG A 63 8.02 12.98 1.80
C ARG A 63 8.88 13.13 3.06
N ASN A 64 9.00 14.35 3.61
CA ASN A 64 9.91 14.63 4.74
C ASN A 64 9.37 14.10 6.06
N GLU A 65 8.09 13.72 6.08
CA GLU A 65 7.37 13.18 7.24
C GLU A 65 7.16 11.67 7.12
N LEU A 66 7.61 11.06 6.02
CA LEU A 66 7.64 9.62 5.87
C LEU A 66 8.70 9.01 6.77
N SER A 67 8.44 7.79 7.24
CA SER A 67 9.41 6.91 7.87
C SER A 67 9.98 5.90 6.87
N ASP A 68 9.11 5.39 6.00
CA ASP A 68 9.41 4.39 4.99
C ASP A 68 8.55 4.62 3.73
N PHE A 69 9.10 4.31 2.56
CA PHE A 69 8.37 4.26 1.30
C PHE A 69 8.98 3.20 0.38
N THR A 70 8.16 2.24 -0.02
CA THR A 70 8.53 1.27 -1.06
C THR A 70 7.48 1.22 -2.15
N ILE A 71 7.91 0.97 -3.39
CA ILE A 71 7.01 0.68 -4.50
C ILE A 71 7.72 -0.10 -5.60
N ALA A 72 7.04 -1.09 -6.15
CA ALA A 72 7.49 -1.93 -7.25
C ALA A 72 6.53 -1.81 -8.43
N PHE A 73 7.09 -1.77 -9.63
CA PHE A 73 6.37 -1.67 -10.89
C PHE A 73 6.48 -2.97 -11.69
N PHE A 74 5.39 -3.34 -12.35
CA PHE A 74 5.28 -4.59 -13.08
C PHE A 74 4.73 -4.34 -14.48
N ASP A 75 5.22 -5.14 -15.43
CA ASP A 75 4.65 -5.19 -16.78
C ASP A 75 3.27 -5.90 -16.79
N PRO A 76 2.54 -5.87 -17.92
CA PRO A 76 1.23 -6.52 -18.02
C PRO A 76 1.24 -8.05 -17.84
N THR A 77 2.40 -8.70 -17.91
CA THR A 77 2.55 -10.14 -17.64
C THR A 77 2.78 -10.43 -16.16
N GLY A 78 2.99 -9.38 -15.34
CA GLY A 78 3.32 -9.46 -13.93
C GLY A 78 4.82 -9.56 -13.64
N SER A 79 5.67 -9.32 -14.64
CA SER A 79 7.13 -9.32 -14.45
C SER A 79 7.57 -8.00 -13.83
N LEU A 80 8.46 -8.07 -12.82
CA LEU A 80 9.02 -6.89 -12.17
C LEU A 80 9.87 -6.07 -13.15
N LEU A 81 9.59 -4.77 -13.25
CA LEU A 81 10.35 -3.82 -14.04
C LEU A 81 11.42 -3.14 -13.18
N GLN A 82 10.98 -2.50 -12.09
CA GLN A 82 11.85 -1.77 -11.17
C GLN A 82 11.16 -1.64 -9.80
N SER A 83 11.95 -1.52 -8.74
CA SER A 83 11.49 -1.21 -7.40
C SER A 83 12.28 -0.05 -6.81
N PHE A 84 11.61 0.74 -5.99
CA PHE A 84 12.20 1.81 -5.18
C PHE A 84 11.95 1.49 -3.72
N ASP A 85 12.98 1.70 -2.91
CA ASP A 85 13.00 1.41 -1.48
C ASP A 85 13.75 2.56 -0.81
N TYR A 86 13.04 3.37 -0.02
CA TYR A 86 13.56 4.59 0.58
C TYR A 86 13.34 4.59 2.09
N ASP A 87 14.44 4.57 2.83
CA ASP A 87 14.48 4.90 4.26
C ASP A 87 14.49 6.42 4.45
N PHE A 88 13.72 6.94 5.41
CA PHE A 88 13.67 8.38 5.72
C PHE A 88 14.26 8.73 7.10
N PRO A 89 14.81 9.95 7.27
CA PRO A 89 14.85 11.05 6.30
C PRO A 89 15.87 10.82 5.17
N ASN A 90 15.43 11.00 3.92
CA ASN A 90 16.26 10.84 2.72
C ASN A 90 16.47 12.19 2.02
N PRO A 91 17.51 12.97 2.38
CA PRO A 91 17.75 14.28 1.76
C PRO A 91 18.19 14.18 0.29
N ASN A 92 18.69 13.03 -0.14
CA ASN A 92 19.18 12.81 -1.50
C ASN A 92 18.08 12.37 -2.48
N SER A 93 16.92 11.96 -1.96
CA SER A 93 15.74 11.77 -2.77
C SER A 93 15.26 13.11 -3.30
N SER A 94 14.80 13.19 -4.54
CA SER A 94 14.15 14.37 -5.14
C SER A 94 12.65 14.18 -5.35
N PHE A 95 12.10 12.98 -5.09
CA PHE A 95 10.72 12.68 -5.44
C PHE A 95 9.70 13.44 -4.59
N ASN A 96 8.59 13.83 -5.20
CA ASN A 96 7.47 14.55 -4.64
C ASN A 96 6.35 13.59 -4.30
N PHE A 97 5.97 13.57 -3.02
CA PHE A 97 4.86 12.78 -2.52
C PHE A 97 4.12 13.57 -1.47
N ASN A 98 2.81 13.63 -1.63
CA ASN A 98 1.89 14.33 -0.75
C ASN A 98 0.67 13.43 -0.55
N PHE A 99 0.34 13.12 0.70
CA PHE A 99 -0.76 12.25 1.08
C PHE A 99 -1.69 12.99 2.04
N ASP A 100 -2.93 13.20 1.63
CA ASP A 100 -3.96 13.75 2.52
C ASP A 100 -4.50 12.66 3.43
N THR A 101 -4.18 12.75 4.71
CA THR A 101 -4.56 11.76 5.74
C THR A 101 -6.05 11.76 6.05
N VAL A 102 -6.76 12.86 5.77
CA VAL A 102 -8.20 13.01 6.00
C VAL A 102 -8.99 12.28 4.92
N SER A 103 -8.68 12.56 3.65
CA SER A 103 -9.32 11.89 2.51
C SER A 103 -8.71 10.51 2.21
N ARG A 104 -7.52 10.22 2.75
CA ARG A 104 -6.71 9.03 2.49
C ARG A 104 -6.35 8.89 1.02
N THR A 105 -5.93 10.00 0.41
CA THR A 105 -5.59 10.04 -1.02
C THR A 105 -4.18 10.55 -1.23
N VAL A 106 -3.46 9.90 -2.17
CA VAL A 106 -2.24 10.48 -2.72
C VAL A 106 -2.66 11.64 -3.63
N LEU A 107 -2.10 12.83 -3.39
CA LEU A 107 -2.39 14.00 -4.19
C LEU A 107 -1.72 13.85 -5.56
N GLN A 108 -2.54 13.89 -6.60
CA GLN A 108 -2.14 13.53 -7.96
C GLN A 108 -2.91 14.32 -9.03
N THR A 109 -3.39 15.51 -8.67
CA THR A 109 -4.25 16.39 -9.49
C THR A 109 -3.52 17.56 -10.12
N GLY A 110 -2.23 17.77 -9.81
CA GLY A 110 -1.36 18.77 -10.42
C GLY A 110 -0.14 18.19 -11.13
N ASN A 111 0.75 19.08 -11.57
CA ASN A 111 2.04 18.69 -12.13
C ASN A 111 2.95 18.06 -11.07
N PHE A 112 3.80 17.15 -11.52
CA PHE A 112 4.66 16.29 -10.74
C PHE A 112 5.47 17.01 -9.64
N ASP A 113 5.85 18.26 -9.83
CA ASP A 113 6.67 19.08 -8.93
C ASP A 113 5.87 20.03 -8.02
N THR A 114 4.53 19.90 -8.00
CA THR A 114 3.64 20.76 -7.21
C THR A 114 3.10 20.05 -5.98
N ALA A 115 2.62 20.80 -4.98
CA ALA A 115 2.05 20.25 -3.73
C ALA A 115 0.81 19.35 -3.93
N ILE A 116 0.20 19.37 -5.12
CA ILE A 116 -0.96 18.55 -5.47
C ILE A 116 -0.63 17.52 -6.57
N GLY A 117 0.64 17.36 -6.93
CA GLY A 117 1.13 16.34 -7.83
C GLY A 117 1.97 15.29 -7.14
N PHE A 118 2.51 14.41 -7.97
CA PHE A 118 3.35 13.30 -7.54
C PHE A 118 4.42 13.01 -8.60
N ASP A 119 5.61 12.67 -8.13
CA ASP A 119 6.68 12.17 -8.98
C ASP A 119 7.50 11.12 -8.22
N LEU A 120 8.04 10.18 -8.98
CA LEU A 120 8.91 9.13 -8.50
C LEU A 120 9.77 8.66 -9.67
N GLY A 121 11.05 8.42 -9.39
CA GLY A 121 11.98 7.83 -10.32
C GLY A 121 13.24 8.64 -10.41
N ILE A 122 13.94 8.47 -11.53
CA ILE A 122 15.13 9.26 -11.81
C ILE A 122 14.74 10.73 -12.03
N ASP A 123 15.53 11.61 -11.42
CA ASP A 123 15.37 13.05 -11.46
C ASP A 123 15.13 13.52 -12.90
N PHE A 124 13.95 14.13 -13.15
CA PHE A 124 13.50 14.61 -14.46
C PHE A 124 14.52 15.54 -15.14
N ALA A 125 15.45 16.11 -14.38
CA ALA A 125 16.48 17.03 -14.85
C ALA A 125 17.85 16.38 -15.13
N THR A 126 17.99 15.05 -15.02
CA THR A 126 19.28 14.36 -15.19
C THR A 126 19.27 13.38 -16.38
N GLU A 127 20.41 13.23 -17.06
CA GLU A 127 20.60 12.30 -18.20
C GLU A 127 20.66 10.81 -17.78
N VAL A 128 20.14 10.47 -16.60
CA VAL A 128 20.14 9.10 -16.09
C VAL A 128 19.03 8.32 -16.78
N THR A 129 19.26 7.03 -17.05
CA THR A 129 18.26 6.12 -17.65
C THR A 129 17.54 5.34 -16.55
N GLY A 130 16.22 5.16 -16.67
CA GLY A 130 15.43 4.35 -15.73
C GLY A 130 13.94 4.66 -15.76
N LEU A 131 13.18 3.98 -14.90
CA LEU A 131 11.74 4.14 -14.79
C LEU A 131 11.36 5.45 -14.08
N SER A 132 10.39 6.16 -14.63
CA SER A 132 9.78 7.37 -14.04
C SER A 132 8.25 7.23 -14.00
N PHE A 133 7.66 7.67 -12.90
CA PHE A 133 6.23 7.57 -12.60
C PHE A 133 5.74 8.92 -12.04
N TYR A 134 4.88 9.62 -12.76
CA TYR A 134 4.61 11.03 -12.44
C TYR A 134 3.28 11.56 -12.98
N THR A 135 2.79 12.64 -12.37
CA THR A 135 1.59 13.35 -12.83
C THR A 135 1.93 14.51 -13.74
N TYR A 136 1.17 14.71 -14.82
CA TYR A 136 1.39 15.83 -15.73
C TYR A 136 0.09 16.44 -16.22
N VAL A 137 0.07 17.77 -16.31
CA VAL A 137 -1.03 18.63 -16.76
C VAL A 137 -0.48 19.56 -17.83
N ASN A 138 -1.02 19.46 -19.03
CA ASN A 138 -0.75 20.42 -20.10
C ASN A 138 -1.97 20.58 -21.01
N PRO A 139 -2.87 21.55 -20.74
CA PRO A 139 -4.06 21.77 -21.53
C PRO A 139 -3.76 22.08 -23.01
N GLU A 140 -2.64 22.75 -23.29
CA GLU A 140 -2.23 23.11 -24.66
C GLU A 140 -1.84 21.88 -25.48
N GLN A 141 -1.43 20.80 -24.82
CA GLN A 141 -1.10 19.50 -25.44
C GLN A 141 -2.25 18.48 -25.33
N GLY A 142 -3.46 18.92 -24.95
CA GLY A 142 -4.62 18.04 -24.84
C GLY A 142 -4.71 17.25 -23.53
N LEU A 143 -3.96 17.63 -22.50
CA LEU A 143 -4.00 17.07 -21.15
C LEU A 143 -4.55 18.11 -20.15
N PRO A 144 -5.86 18.45 -20.21
CA PRO A 144 -6.44 19.50 -19.38
C PRO A 144 -6.54 19.13 -17.89
N ASN A 145 -6.46 17.85 -17.57
CA ASN A 145 -6.44 17.32 -16.21
C ASN A 145 -5.17 16.52 -15.97
N ALA A 146 -4.75 16.41 -14.71
CA ALA A 146 -3.59 15.62 -14.36
C ALA A 146 -3.79 14.16 -14.75
N THR A 147 -2.76 13.62 -15.39
CA THR A 147 -2.71 12.22 -15.81
C THR A 147 -1.40 11.63 -15.31
N ILE A 148 -1.46 10.40 -14.82
CA ILE A 148 -0.27 9.65 -14.43
C ILE A 148 0.39 9.08 -15.67
N PHE A 149 1.71 9.14 -15.72
CA PHE A 149 2.53 8.56 -16.76
C PHE A 149 3.52 7.59 -16.14
N LEU A 150 3.65 6.41 -16.76
CA LEU A 150 4.78 5.50 -16.54
C LEU A 150 5.66 5.53 -17.78
N LYS A 151 6.95 5.86 -17.59
CA LYS A 151 7.96 5.99 -18.64
C LYS A 151 9.22 5.22 -18.24
N ASP A 152 9.96 4.71 -19.22
CA ASP A 152 11.32 4.22 -19.03
C ASP A 152 12.25 4.97 -20.00
N ASP A 153 13.29 5.60 -19.47
CA ASP A 153 14.25 6.44 -20.21
C ASP A 153 15.37 5.63 -20.87
N LEU A 154 15.28 4.30 -20.87
CA LEU A 154 16.18 3.40 -21.58
C LEU A 154 15.99 3.39 -23.12
N SER A 155 14.93 4.02 -23.66
CA SER A 155 14.77 4.19 -25.11
C SER A 155 15.34 5.56 -25.56
N ALA A 156 16.27 5.54 -26.53
CA ALA A 156 16.96 6.72 -27.08
C ALA A 156 16.06 7.73 -27.82
N GLU A 157 14.75 7.66 -27.63
CA GLU A 157 13.79 8.58 -28.24
C GLU A 157 13.56 9.72 -27.27
N VAL A 158 14.10 10.90 -27.62
CA VAL A 158 13.73 12.18 -27.02
C VAL A 158 12.20 12.29 -27.09
N CYS A 159 11.52 12.03 -25.97
CA CYS A 159 10.07 11.94 -25.86
C CYS A 159 9.41 13.33 -25.84
N SER A 160 9.53 14.11 -26.92
CA SER A 160 8.93 15.44 -27.00
C SER A 160 7.44 15.44 -27.38
N THR A 161 6.87 14.28 -27.72
CA THR A 161 5.51 14.21 -28.31
C THR A 161 4.69 13.06 -27.74
N PHE A 162 3.55 13.39 -27.15
CA PHE A 162 2.44 12.47 -26.89
C PHE A 162 1.99 11.79 -28.20
N PRO A 163 1.59 10.49 -28.22
CA PRO A 163 1.51 9.53 -27.10
C PRO A 163 2.59 8.42 -27.11
N ASN A 164 3.55 8.41 -28.03
CA ASN A 164 4.19 7.16 -28.49
C ASN A 164 5.41 6.66 -27.70
N CYS A 165 5.76 7.23 -26.55
CA CYS A 165 6.96 6.84 -25.80
C CYS A 165 6.68 6.73 -24.29
N ARG A 166 5.57 6.11 -23.93
CA ARG A 166 5.17 5.83 -22.54
C ARG A 166 4.83 4.36 -22.42
N LEU A 167 5.25 3.73 -21.32
CA LEU A 167 4.86 2.35 -21.01
C LEU A 167 3.37 2.30 -20.72
N ASP A 168 2.88 3.27 -19.94
CA ASP A 168 1.47 3.39 -19.59
C ASP A 168 1.06 4.84 -19.30
N VAL A 169 -0.25 5.11 -19.42
CA VAL A 169 -0.89 6.40 -19.20
C VAL A 169 -2.21 6.19 -18.45
N GLY A 170 -2.46 7.01 -17.44
CA GLY A 170 -3.69 7.03 -16.67
C GLY A 170 -3.65 6.15 -15.44
N GLY A 171 -4.83 5.66 -15.03
CA GLY A 171 -5.02 5.04 -13.73
C GLY A 171 -5.03 6.06 -12.58
N GLN A 172 -5.18 5.56 -11.37
CA GLN A 172 -5.12 6.33 -10.14
C GLN A 172 -4.26 5.58 -9.13
N LEU A 173 -3.28 6.27 -8.52
CA LEU A 173 -2.53 5.70 -7.41
C LEU A 173 -3.41 5.80 -6.15
N THR A 174 -3.74 4.64 -5.59
CA THR A 174 -4.61 4.53 -4.42
C THR A 174 -3.81 4.09 -3.21
N ALA A 175 -4.28 4.49 -2.02
CA ALA A 175 -3.70 4.14 -0.73
C ALA A 175 -4.77 3.49 0.15
N THR A 176 -4.44 2.35 0.76
CA THR A 176 -5.34 1.62 1.66
C THR A 176 -4.69 1.47 3.02
N ALA A 177 -5.37 1.89 4.08
CA ALA A 177 -4.83 1.80 5.44
C ALA A 177 -4.58 0.34 5.85
N VAL A 178 -3.39 0.07 6.38
CA VAL A 178 -3.02 -1.22 6.97
C VAL A 178 -3.50 -1.22 8.44
N PRO A 179 -4.33 -2.19 8.87
CA PRO A 179 -4.84 -2.19 10.25
C PRO A 179 -3.75 -2.49 11.28
N GLU A 180 -3.65 -1.63 12.29
CA GLU A 180 -2.81 -1.86 13.46
C GLU A 180 -3.17 -3.17 14.19
N PRO A 181 -2.19 -3.98 14.63
CA PRO A 181 -2.43 -5.26 15.31
C PRO A 181 -3.37 -5.17 16.52
N SER A 182 -3.35 -4.05 17.25
CA SER A 182 -4.21 -3.84 18.41
C SER A 182 -5.69 -3.66 18.05
N THR A 183 -5.99 -3.09 16.89
CA THR A 183 -7.36 -2.93 16.38
C THR A 183 -7.99 -4.30 16.08
N ILE A 184 -7.20 -5.21 15.53
CA ILE A 184 -7.61 -6.59 15.23
C ILE A 184 -7.90 -7.35 16.53
N LEU A 185 -7.06 -7.19 17.55
CA LEU A 185 -7.23 -7.86 18.84
C LEU A 185 -8.47 -7.36 19.60
N GLY A 186 -8.73 -6.04 19.57
CA GLY A 186 -9.94 -5.44 20.17
C GLY A 186 -11.24 -5.99 19.57
N LEU A 187 -11.29 -6.15 18.24
CA LEU A 187 -12.44 -6.76 17.54
C LEU A 187 -12.67 -8.22 17.95
N LEU A 188 -11.61 -9.02 18.11
CA LEU A 188 -11.70 -10.41 18.54
C LEU A 188 -12.23 -10.54 19.98
N VAL A 189 -11.80 -9.67 20.89
CA VAL A 189 -12.28 -9.66 22.29
C VAL A 189 -13.76 -9.25 22.37
N ALA A 190 -14.19 -8.22 21.65
CA ALA A 190 -15.59 -7.78 21.63
C ALA A 190 -16.54 -8.85 21.04
N GLY A 191 -16.10 -9.58 20.00
CA GLY A 191 -16.85 -10.70 19.42
C GLY A 191 -17.00 -11.90 20.36
N SER A 192 -16.10 -12.07 21.32
CA SER A 192 -16.17 -13.16 22.31
C SER A 192 -17.15 -12.87 23.46
N LEU A 193 -17.32 -11.59 23.83
CA LEU A 193 -18.20 -11.17 24.93
C LEU A 193 -19.70 -11.26 24.57
N SER A 194 -20.04 -11.15 23.28
CA SER A 194 -21.43 -11.23 22.81
C SER A 194 -22.01 -12.65 22.82
N ARG A 195 -21.19 -13.69 23.00
CA ARG A 195 -21.66 -15.08 23.16
C ARG A 195 -22.08 -15.47 24.59
N PHE A 196 -21.84 -14.62 25.59
CA PHE A 196 -22.15 -14.92 26.99
C PHE A 196 -23.50 -14.39 27.50
N PHE A 197 -24.26 -13.65 26.68
CA PHE A 197 -25.59 -13.16 27.06
C PHE A 197 -26.71 -13.84 26.28
N LYS A 198 -26.89 -15.15 26.49
CA LYS A 198 -28.17 -15.82 26.21
C LYS A 198 -28.83 -16.22 27.53
N LYS A 199 -29.42 -15.23 28.21
CA LYS A 199 -30.24 -15.45 29.40
C LYS A 199 -31.53 -16.16 28.96
N LYS A 200 -31.69 -17.44 29.32
CA LYS A 200 -32.98 -18.14 29.19
C LYS A 200 -33.99 -17.44 30.11
N GLN A 201 -35.05 -16.86 29.55
CA GLN A 201 -36.27 -16.61 30.31
C GLN A 201 -36.95 -17.97 30.54
N ALA A 202 -37.10 -18.35 31.80
CA ALA A 202 -37.97 -19.43 32.21
C ALA A 202 -39.38 -18.86 32.43
N SER A 203 -40.37 -19.58 31.88
CA SER A 203 -41.80 -19.31 32.05
C SER A 203 -42.25 -19.60 33.49
N ILE A 204 -43.19 -18.81 33.99
CA ILE A 204 -44.20 -19.24 34.95
C ILE A 204 -45.55 -19.02 34.27
#